data_AF-A0A6A8UEI3-F1
#
_entry.id   AF-A0A6A8UEI3-F1
#
_cell.length_a   1.000
_cell.length_b   1.000
_cell.length_c   1.000
_cell.angle_alpha   90.00
_cell.angle_beta   90.00
_cell.angle_gamma   90.00
#
_symmetry.space_group_name_H-M   'P 1'
#
loop_
_entity.id
_entity.type
_entity.pdbx_description
1 polymer ?
#
loop_
_entity_poly.entity_id
_entity_poly.type
_entity_poly.pdbx_seq_one_letter_code
_entity_poly.pdbx_strand_id
1 'polypeptide(L)'
;MNFTKKQIANLLSDRILFRFSIHTDFIANFNEHEQLFTFDEFEKVVKSNLDYWKSISEKAPNNFYSNWQSLSDKIVTIRQYLSELEEFNLDDVENHLYYNLSTSRESREQNSFTYILAISSPIDRDAEIRKIKSFVSFYIQQTTTSVEEAVKCFIMLSKNPQLVGSYLSNSSQYHFYPALYLLRKNFSNIRENVSDFETNIVSPLNNKLKEISNDSDEQFREITAFAETKHNEIQQQFDNKVIELEEFQKSINNWQKDKQDTLDNLEETYKNKLSLEAPEQLWNERAEEYRKRARNWTLALVITVIALIWISKQLVLVIHKYSLNIIKEIPFISESFIFISVVSFFIYIVRVMIKIVMSNHHLAAEYKQKAVLTRFYQSLTYAGTDIDREERLIIINSLFSRVDTGLIKTDNSNDSEAILAVLSKNLK
;
A
#
# COMPACT_ATOMS: atom_id res chain seq x y z
N MET A 1 -21.35 8.19 -10.62
CA MET A 1 -21.87 6.80 -10.76
C MET A 1 -23.29 6.87 -10.25
N ASN A 2 -24.30 6.77 -11.10
CA ASN A 2 -25.69 7.00 -10.67
C ASN A 2 -26.12 5.88 -9.71
N PHE A 3 -26.72 6.25 -8.59
CA PHE A 3 -27.24 5.26 -7.64
C PHE A 3 -28.36 4.44 -8.28
N THR A 4 -28.39 3.13 -7.99
CA THR A 4 -29.53 2.30 -8.38
C THR A 4 -30.75 2.67 -7.53
N LYS A 5 -31.95 2.40 -8.04
CA LYS A 5 -33.22 2.63 -7.34
C LYS A 5 -33.21 2.05 -5.92
N LYS A 6 -32.62 0.86 -5.76
CA LYS A 6 -32.49 0.17 -4.48
C LYS A 6 -31.47 0.81 -3.53
N GLN A 7 -30.35 1.32 -4.05
CA GLN A 7 -29.38 2.05 -3.24
C GLN A 7 -30.00 3.33 -2.67
N ILE A 8 -30.75 4.07 -3.49
CA ILE A 8 -31.49 5.26 -3.07
C ILE A 8 -32.54 4.90 -2.00
N ALA A 9 -33.33 3.85 -2.24
CA ALA A 9 -34.36 3.42 -1.30
C ALA A 9 -33.77 3.06 0.07
N ASN A 10 -32.67 2.30 0.10
CA ASN A 10 -31.99 1.92 1.34
C ASN A 10 -31.45 3.15 2.08
N LEU A 11 -30.74 4.04 1.38
CA LEU A 11 -30.16 5.26 1.97
C LEU A 11 -31.23 6.19 2.57
N LEU A 12 -32.39 6.30 1.91
CA LEU A 12 -33.52 7.07 2.42
C LEU A 12 -34.22 6.39 3.59
N SER A 13 -34.47 5.08 3.50
CA SER A 13 -35.29 4.35 4.49
C SER A 13 -34.73 4.37 5.91
N ASP A 14 -33.41 4.49 6.05
CA ASP A 14 -32.72 4.55 7.35
C ASP A 14 -32.83 5.92 8.05
N ARG A 15 -33.26 6.97 7.34
CA ARG A 15 -33.22 8.36 7.82
C ARG A 15 -34.51 9.13 7.57
N ILE A 16 -35.30 8.76 6.57
CA ILE A 16 -36.45 9.53 6.11
C ILE A 16 -37.64 8.59 5.91
N LEU A 17 -38.73 8.89 6.61
CA LEU A 17 -40.01 8.19 6.49
C LEU A 17 -41.12 9.18 6.13
N PHE A 18 -42.25 8.63 5.71
CA PHE A 18 -43.40 9.39 5.23
C PHE A 18 -44.66 8.96 5.99
N ARG A 19 -45.54 9.93 6.27
CA ARG A 19 -46.82 9.72 6.93
C ARG A 19 -47.89 10.54 6.23
N PHE A 20 -49.08 9.96 6.07
CA PHE A 20 -50.24 10.70 5.58
C PHE A 20 -50.96 11.39 6.74
N SER A 21 -51.39 12.63 6.51
CA SER A 21 -52.38 13.32 7.36
C SER A 21 -53.65 13.55 6.57
N ILE A 22 -54.77 13.07 7.07
CA ILE A 22 -56.03 12.94 6.36
C ILE A 22 -57.14 13.48 7.26
N HIS A 23 -57.99 14.35 6.71
CA HIS A 23 -59.10 14.86 7.51
C HIS A 23 -60.04 13.73 7.94
N THR A 24 -60.58 13.82 9.16
CA THR A 24 -61.43 12.76 9.76
C THR A 24 -62.69 12.42 8.95
N ASP A 25 -63.12 13.32 8.05
CA ASP A 25 -64.21 13.11 7.10
C ASP A 25 -63.90 12.07 6.01
N PHE A 26 -62.62 11.78 5.78
CA PHE A 26 -62.16 10.79 4.78
C PHE A 26 -61.66 9.49 5.41
N ILE A 27 -61.62 9.42 6.75
CA ILE A 27 -61.17 8.26 7.50
C ILE A 27 -62.38 7.53 8.07
N ALA A 28 -62.52 6.23 7.78
CA ALA A 28 -63.42 5.35 8.51
C ALA A 28 -62.70 4.69 9.69
N ASN A 29 -61.52 4.10 9.47
CA ASN A 29 -60.69 3.47 10.50
C ASN A 29 -59.20 3.46 10.09
N PHE A 30 -58.51 4.58 10.34
CA PHE A 30 -57.09 4.76 10.03
C PHE A 30 -56.43 5.54 11.17
N ASN A 31 -55.32 5.02 11.68
CA ASN A 31 -54.49 5.72 12.66
C ASN A 31 -53.27 6.28 11.95
N GLU A 32 -53.23 7.60 11.81
CA GLU A 32 -52.15 8.30 11.10
C GLU A 32 -50.79 8.08 11.78
N HIS A 33 -50.73 8.09 13.11
CA HIS A 33 -49.47 8.08 13.85
C HIS A 33 -48.81 6.70 13.97
N GLU A 34 -49.55 5.62 13.71
CA GLU A 34 -49.02 4.25 13.75
C GLU A 34 -48.42 3.81 12.40
N GLN A 35 -48.78 4.47 11.30
CA GLN A 35 -48.34 4.06 9.96
C GLN A 35 -47.26 4.99 9.40
N LEU A 36 -46.04 4.48 9.37
CA LEU A 36 -44.89 5.10 8.71
C LEU A 36 -44.53 4.30 7.47
N PHE A 37 -44.19 5.00 6.40
CA PHE A 37 -43.85 4.40 5.11
C PHE A 37 -42.43 4.78 4.71
N THR A 38 -41.69 3.83 4.17
CA THR A 38 -40.51 4.11 3.36
C THR A 38 -40.90 4.83 2.07
N PHE A 39 -39.94 5.44 1.37
CA PHE A 39 -40.25 6.15 0.11
C PHE A 39 -40.93 5.25 -0.93
N ASP A 40 -40.46 4.01 -1.08
CA ASP A 40 -41.02 3.06 -2.05
C ASP A 40 -42.42 2.57 -1.65
N GLU A 41 -42.67 2.35 -0.36
CA GLU A 41 -44.01 2.01 0.13
C GLU A 41 -44.97 3.19 -0.04
N PHE A 42 -44.50 4.40 0.23
CA PHE A 42 -45.24 5.63 0.03
C PHE A 42 -45.62 5.83 -1.44
N GLU A 43 -44.67 5.64 -2.37
CA GLU A 43 -44.90 5.64 -3.82
C GLU A 43 -45.95 4.60 -4.23
N LYS A 44 -45.87 3.37 -3.69
CA LYS A 44 -46.84 2.29 -3.93
C LYS A 44 -48.25 2.67 -3.44
N VAL A 45 -48.38 3.29 -2.26
CA VAL A 45 -49.66 3.76 -1.71
C VAL A 45 -50.26 4.85 -2.60
N VAL A 46 -49.48 5.86 -2.98
CA VAL A 46 -49.96 6.94 -3.85
C VAL A 46 -50.45 6.38 -5.18
N LYS A 47 -49.66 5.50 -5.81
CA LYS A 47 -50.02 4.87 -7.08
C LYS A 47 -51.32 4.06 -6.97
N SER A 48 -51.46 3.20 -5.95
CA SER A 48 -52.66 2.36 -5.79
C SER A 48 -53.93 3.20 -5.60
N ASN A 49 -53.86 4.29 -4.84
CA ASN A 49 -54.99 5.19 -4.65
C ASN A 49 -55.29 6.01 -5.91
N LEU A 50 -54.25 6.50 -6.61
CA LEU A 50 -54.39 7.19 -7.89
C LEU A 50 -55.12 6.32 -8.91
N ASP A 51 -54.68 5.08 -9.10
CA ASP A 51 -55.26 4.14 -10.07
C ASP A 51 -56.74 3.85 -9.76
N TYR A 52 -57.07 3.66 -8.47
CA TYR A 52 -58.45 3.48 -8.05
C TYR A 52 -59.31 4.71 -8.35
N TRP A 53 -58.91 5.90 -7.88
CA TRP A 53 -59.71 7.12 -8.06
C TRP A 53 -59.77 7.57 -9.51
N LYS A 54 -58.76 7.26 -10.32
CA LYS A 54 -58.79 7.42 -11.78
C LYS A 54 -59.93 6.60 -12.39
N SER A 55 -60.03 5.31 -12.05
CA SER A 55 -61.09 4.44 -12.56
C SER A 55 -62.50 4.91 -12.16
N ILE A 56 -62.64 5.60 -11.03
CA ILE A 56 -63.89 6.24 -10.62
C ILE A 56 -64.12 7.54 -11.42
N SER A 57 -63.07 8.35 -11.63
CA SER A 57 -63.15 9.62 -12.36
C SER A 57 -63.60 9.46 -13.81
N GLU A 58 -63.30 8.31 -14.44
CA GLU A 58 -63.78 7.95 -15.79
C GLU A 58 -65.31 7.80 -15.85
N LYS A 59 -65.97 7.57 -14.72
CA LYS A 59 -67.43 7.37 -14.61
C LYS A 59 -68.13 8.55 -13.94
N ALA A 60 -67.50 9.16 -12.94
CA ALA A 60 -68.07 10.25 -12.15
C ALA A 60 -66.94 11.21 -11.70
N PRO A 61 -67.05 12.52 -12.01
CA PRO A 61 -66.07 13.51 -11.58
C PRO A 61 -65.88 13.52 -10.06
N ASN A 62 -64.63 13.55 -9.61
CA ASN A 62 -64.27 13.61 -8.20
C ASN A 62 -62.89 14.27 -8.03
N ASN A 63 -62.70 15.03 -6.95
CA ASN A 63 -61.43 15.70 -6.65
C ASN A 63 -60.38 14.75 -6.05
N PHE A 64 -60.78 13.53 -5.64
CA PHE A 64 -59.83 12.56 -5.11
C PHE A 64 -58.77 12.19 -6.14
N TYR A 65 -59.17 11.98 -7.40
CA TYR A 65 -58.23 11.73 -8.48
C TYR A 65 -57.19 12.86 -8.63
N SER A 66 -57.63 14.12 -8.69
CA SER A 66 -56.69 15.25 -8.84
C SER A 66 -55.78 15.43 -7.63
N ASN A 67 -56.27 15.13 -6.42
CA ASN A 67 -55.46 15.18 -5.20
C ASN A 67 -54.33 14.13 -5.23
N TRP A 68 -54.64 12.89 -5.62
CA TRP A 68 -53.62 11.84 -5.76
C TRP A 68 -52.71 12.07 -6.96
N GLN A 69 -53.21 12.63 -8.06
CA GLN A 69 -52.41 12.98 -9.24
C GLN A 69 -51.34 14.01 -8.87
N SER A 70 -51.74 15.09 -8.19
CA SER A 70 -50.80 16.14 -7.76
C SER A 70 -49.68 15.58 -6.87
N LEU A 71 -50.01 14.64 -5.97
CA LEU A 71 -49.01 14.01 -5.13
C LEU A 71 -48.11 13.05 -5.92
N SER A 72 -48.69 12.28 -6.84
CA SER A 72 -47.95 11.39 -7.73
C SER A 72 -46.94 12.15 -8.59
N ASP A 73 -47.34 13.29 -9.15
CA ASP A 73 -46.46 14.11 -9.99
C ASP A 73 -45.25 14.61 -9.20
N LYS A 74 -45.45 15.04 -7.94
CA LYS A 74 -44.34 15.41 -7.04
C LYS A 74 -43.40 14.23 -6.77
N ILE A 75 -43.94 13.04 -6.50
CA ILE A 75 -43.13 11.84 -6.26
C ILE A 75 -42.26 11.50 -7.47
N VAL A 76 -42.79 11.61 -8.68
CA VAL A 76 -42.03 11.39 -9.92
C VAL A 76 -40.85 12.37 -10.01
N THR A 77 -41.06 13.66 -9.72
CA THR A 77 -39.98 14.65 -9.69
C THR A 77 -38.92 14.32 -8.64
N ILE A 78 -39.32 13.95 -7.43
CA ILE A 78 -38.39 13.55 -6.37
C ILE A 78 -37.61 12.30 -6.77
N ARG A 79 -38.26 11.30 -7.36
CA ARG A 79 -37.62 10.07 -7.83
C ARG A 79 -36.57 10.36 -8.88
N GLN A 80 -36.88 11.25 -9.83
CA GLN A 80 -35.93 11.69 -10.85
C GLN A 80 -34.72 12.36 -10.22
N TYR A 81 -34.92 13.34 -9.33
CA TYR A 81 -33.84 14.02 -8.61
C TYR A 81 -32.91 13.04 -7.91
N LEU A 82 -33.47 12.07 -7.17
CA LEU A 82 -32.67 11.08 -6.43
C LEU A 82 -31.86 10.17 -7.36
N SER A 83 -32.38 9.86 -8.55
CA SER A 83 -31.72 8.98 -9.53
C SER A 83 -30.55 9.65 -10.25
N GLU A 84 -30.51 10.97 -10.24
CA GLU A 84 -29.47 11.80 -10.86
C GLU A 84 -28.34 12.18 -9.88
N LEU A 85 -28.41 11.76 -8.61
CA LEU A 85 -27.38 12.04 -7.61
C LEU A 85 -26.08 11.28 -7.91
N GLU A 86 -24.96 12.00 -7.91
CA GLU A 86 -23.61 11.42 -8.00
C GLU A 86 -23.06 10.98 -6.64
N GLU A 87 -23.39 11.73 -5.58
CA GLU A 87 -23.05 11.46 -4.18
C GLU A 87 -24.27 11.72 -3.29
N PHE A 88 -24.48 10.89 -2.27
CA PHE A 88 -25.62 11.03 -1.37
C PHE A 88 -25.28 11.99 -0.23
N ASN A 89 -25.98 13.13 -0.18
CA ASN A 89 -25.93 14.09 0.92
C ASN A 89 -27.31 14.23 1.56
N LEU A 90 -27.41 13.91 2.86
CA LEU A 90 -28.67 13.93 3.58
C LEU A 90 -29.28 15.34 3.66
N ASP A 91 -28.47 16.37 3.87
CA ASP A 91 -28.93 17.75 4.03
C ASP A 91 -29.50 18.30 2.71
N ASP A 92 -28.87 17.96 1.58
CA ASP A 92 -29.35 18.37 0.25
C ASP A 92 -30.69 17.69 -0.09
N VAL A 93 -30.77 16.39 0.17
CA VAL A 93 -32.00 15.60 -0.04
C VAL A 93 -33.12 16.10 0.87
N GLU A 94 -32.82 16.36 2.13
CA GLU A 94 -33.77 16.89 3.11
C GLU A 94 -34.33 18.25 2.64
N ASN A 95 -33.46 19.16 2.23
CA ASN A 95 -33.86 20.46 1.69
C ASN A 95 -34.72 20.30 0.44
N HIS A 96 -34.34 19.41 -0.48
CA HIS A 96 -35.09 19.17 -1.70
C HIS A 96 -36.50 18.62 -1.41
N LEU A 97 -36.63 17.66 -0.49
CA LEU A 97 -37.93 17.11 -0.07
C LEU A 97 -38.79 18.17 0.64
N TYR A 98 -38.17 19.04 1.45
CA TYR A 98 -38.87 20.11 2.16
C TYR A 98 -39.56 21.08 1.20
N TYR A 99 -38.87 21.50 0.13
CA TYR A 99 -39.42 22.48 -0.82
C TYR A 99 -40.32 21.85 -1.89
N ASN A 100 -40.06 20.61 -2.29
CA ASN A 100 -40.74 20.02 -3.46
C ASN A 100 -41.81 18.97 -3.09
N LEU A 101 -41.75 18.38 -1.90
CA LEU A 101 -42.72 17.38 -1.46
C LEU A 101 -43.64 17.91 -0.34
N SER A 102 -43.07 18.20 0.84
CA SER A 102 -43.81 18.72 1.99
C SER A 102 -42.93 19.51 2.95
N THR A 103 -43.39 20.70 3.33
CA THR A 103 -42.78 21.53 4.37
C THR A 103 -43.11 21.04 5.78
N SER A 104 -44.10 20.15 5.93
CA SER A 104 -44.48 19.59 7.23
C SER A 104 -43.67 18.34 7.51
N ARG A 105 -42.89 18.36 8.60
CA ARG A 105 -42.06 17.24 9.03
C ARG A 105 -41.85 17.22 10.54
N GLU A 106 -41.59 16.03 11.07
CA GLU A 106 -41.19 15.79 12.46
C GLU A 106 -39.75 15.28 12.49
N SER A 107 -38.94 15.80 13.43
CA SER A 107 -37.61 15.25 13.71
C SER A 107 -37.74 14.03 14.62
N ARG A 108 -36.91 13.02 14.36
CA ARG A 108 -36.76 11.79 15.14
C ARG A 108 -35.32 11.69 15.67
N GLU A 109 -35.07 10.70 16.52
CA GLU A 109 -33.72 10.45 17.07
C GLU A 109 -32.69 10.22 15.95
N GLN A 110 -31.43 10.58 16.21
CA GLN A 110 -30.29 10.34 15.29
C GLN A 110 -30.41 11.00 13.90
N ASN A 111 -30.88 12.25 13.83
CA ASN A 111 -30.92 13.03 12.59
C ASN A 111 -31.80 12.38 11.50
N SER A 112 -32.93 11.79 11.92
CA SER A 112 -33.94 11.21 11.04
C SER A 112 -35.21 12.06 11.02
N PHE A 113 -35.97 12.01 9.92
CA PHE A 113 -37.16 12.85 9.69
C PHE A 113 -38.36 12.02 9.25
N THR A 114 -39.55 12.48 9.63
CA THR A 114 -40.82 11.99 9.09
C THR A 114 -41.53 13.13 8.38
N TYR A 115 -41.65 13.03 7.06
CA TYR A 115 -42.42 13.99 6.27
C TYR A 115 -43.91 13.67 6.35
N ILE A 116 -44.71 14.70 6.60
CA ILE A 116 -46.15 14.59 6.79
C ILE A 116 -46.84 15.16 5.56
N LEU A 117 -47.73 14.38 4.96
CA LEU A 117 -48.37 14.73 3.70
C LEU A 117 -49.88 14.79 3.88
N ALA A 118 -50.42 16.00 3.79
CA ALA A 118 -51.85 16.24 3.85
C ALA A 118 -52.52 15.75 2.55
N ILE A 119 -53.51 14.87 2.65
CA ILE A 119 -54.31 14.43 1.50
C ILE A 119 -55.81 14.44 1.82
N SER A 120 -56.58 15.10 0.97
CA SER A 120 -58.05 15.18 1.10
C SER A 120 -58.70 14.04 0.31
N SER A 121 -58.52 12.81 0.77
CA SER A 121 -59.08 11.62 0.12
C SER A 121 -59.05 10.39 1.05
N PRO A 122 -59.99 9.44 0.90
CA PRO A 122 -59.85 8.13 1.51
C PRO A 122 -58.63 7.37 0.97
N ILE A 123 -57.99 6.59 1.84
CA ILE A 123 -56.75 5.85 1.57
C ILE A 123 -56.96 4.34 1.64
N ASP A 124 -56.27 3.60 0.76
CA ASP A 124 -56.25 2.12 0.73
C ASP A 124 -55.68 1.43 1.97
N ARG A 125 -55.09 2.20 2.89
CA ARG A 125 -54.58 1.75 4.19
C ARG A 125 -55.58 1.88 5.33
N ASP A 126 -56.73 2.50 5.09
CA ASP A 126 -57.84 2.52 6.02
C ASP A 126 -58.41 1.09 6.15
N ALA A 127 -58.53 0.58 7.38
CA ALA A 127 -58.98 -0.78 7.65
C ALA A 127 -60.40 -1.04 7.12
N GLU A 128 -61.19 0.02 6.94
CA GLU A 128 -62.56 -0.01 6.46
C GLU A 128 -62.70 0.55 5.03
N ILE A 129 -61.58 0.73 4.31
CA ILE A 129 -61.59 1.24 2.93
C ILE A 129 -62.52 0.41 2.04
N ARG A 130 -62.63 -0.89 2.30
CA ARG A 130 -63.52 -1.77 1.53
C ARG A 130 -64.97 -1.30 1.60
N LYS A 131 -65.46 -0.91 2.78
CA LYS A 131 -66.83 -0.41 2.95
C LYS A 131 -67.04 0.87 2.15
N ILE A 132 -66.03 1.75 2.13
CA ILE A 132 -66.04 2.98 1.33
C ILE A 132 -66.10 2.65 -0.17
N LYS A 133 -65.25 1.74 -0.66
CA LYS A 133 -65.22 1.35 -2.08
C LYS A 133 -66.54 0.72 -2.53
N SER A 134 -67.11 -0.21 -1.75
CA SER A 134 -68.43 -0.79 -2.03
C SER A 134 -69.54 0.27 -2.06
N PHE A 135 -69.50 1.25 -1.16
CA PHE A 135 -70.43 2.37 -1.19
C PHE A 135 -70.25 3.23 -2.45
N VAL A 136 -69.02 3.61 -2.81
CA VAL A 136 -68.72 4.38 -4.02
C VAL A 136 -69.25 3.65 -5.25
N SER A 137 -68.99 2.34 -5.38
CA SER A 137 -69.49 1.52 -6.48
C SER A 137 -71.03 1.50 -6.55
N PHE A 138 -71.71 1.46 -5.40
CA PHE A 138 -73.17 1.61 -5.36
C PHE A 138 -73.62 3.02 -5.77
N TYR A 139 -73.00 4.07 -5.23
CA TYR A 139 -73.38 5.46 -5.43
C TYR A 139 -73.30 5.87 -6.90
N ILE A 140 -72.20 5.53 -7.58
CA ILE A 140 -71.99 5.86 -9.00
C ILE A 140 -72.97 5.17 -9.95
N GLN A 141 -73.64 4.10 -9.51
CA GLN A 141 -74.73 3.47 -10.27
C GLN A 141 -76.05 4.23 -10.14
N GLN A 142 -76.20 5.04 -9.09
CA GLN A 142 -77.41 5.83 -8.83
C GLN A 142 -77.28 7.26 -9.34
N THR A 143 -76.11 7.89 -9.17
CA THR A 143 -75.84 9.27 -9.59
C THR A 143 -74.33 9.50 -9.77
N THR A 144 -73.95 10.45 -10.62
CA THR A 144 -72.55 10.78 -10.92
C THR A 144 -72.10 12.11 -10.31
N THR A 145 -72.95 12.77 -9.52
CA THR A 145 -72.67 14.09 -8.93
C THR A 145 -72.31 14.00 -7.45
N SER A 146 -71.50 14.94 -6.96
CA SER A 146 -71.19 15.11 -5.52
C SER A 146 -70.62 13.84 -4.85
N VAL A 147 -69.73 13.11 -5.54
CA VAL A 147 -69.12 11.87 -5.03
C VAL A 147 -68.34 12.14 -3.74
N GLU A 148 -67.64 13.27 -3.65
CA GLU A 148 -66.86 13.64 -2.48
C GLU A 148 -67.75 13.82 -1.24
N GLU A 149 -68.82 14.62 -1.36
CA GLU A 149 -69.79 14.85 -0.29
C GLU A 149 -70.50 13.56 0.12
N ALA A 150 -70.82 12.71 -0.85
CA ALA A 150 -71.46 11.43 -0.59
C ALA A 150 -70.55 10.48 0.20
N VAL A 151 -69.25 10.43 -0.13
CA VAL A 151 -68.25 9.66 0.61
C VAL A 151 -68.08 10.18 2.04
N LYS A 152 -67.95 11.50 2.22
CA LYS A 152 -67.88 12.13 3.55
C LYS A 152 -69.13 11.80 4.38
N CYS A 153 -70.31 11.94 3.79
CA CYS A 153 -71.58 11.63 4.42
C CYS A 153 -71.67 10.14 4.80
N PHE A 154 -71.26 9.24 3.91
CA PHE A 154 -71.21 7.80 4.20
C PHE A 154 -70.29 7.48 5.39
N ILE A 155 -69.09 8.06 5.44
CA ILE A 155 -68.14 7.86 6.54
C ILE A 155 -68.73 8.39 7.86
N MET A 156 -69.30 9.60 7.84
CA MET A 156 -69.94 10.21 9.00
C MET A 156 -71.11 9.37 9.53
N LEU A 157 -72.00 8.91 8.65
CA LEU A 157 -73.15 8.07 9.02
C LEU A 157 -72.72 6.68 9.50
N SER A 158 -71.64 6.12 8.94
CA SER A 158 -71.08 4.85 9.40
C SER A 158 -70.56 4.93 10.83
N LYS A 159 -70.00 6.09 11.23
CA LYS A 159 -69.59 6.38 12.62
C LYS A 159 -70.77 6.74 13.52
N ASN A 160 -71.86 7.24 12.96
CA ASN A 160 -73.04 7.73 13.69
C ASN A 160 -74.35 7.12 13.15
N PRO A 161 -74.58 5.81 13.36
CA PRO A 161 -75.73 5.10 12.77
C PRO A 161 -77.10 5.69 13.14
N GLN A 162 -77.21 6.37 14.28
CA GLN A 162 -78.42 7.03 14.76
C GLN A 162 -78.91 8.17 13.83
N LEU A 163 -78.01 8.76 13.04
CA LEU A 163 -78.34 9.86 12.11
C LEU A 163 -78.92 9.37 10.79
N VAL A 164 -78.83 8.06 10.50
CA VAL A 164 -79.22 7.51 9.20
C VAL A 164 -80.68 7.83 8.84
N GLY A 165 -81.59 7.82 9.81
CA GLY A 165 -83.00 8.12 9.59
C GLY A 165 -83.25 9.53 9.05
N SER A 166 -82.61 10.56 9.61
CA SER A 166 -82.81 11.96 9.19
C SER A 166 -82.20 12.25 7.81
N TYR A 167 -81.14 11.54 7.44
CA TYR A 167 -80.50 11.68 6.13
C TYR A 167 -81.26 10.96 5.01
N LEU A 168 -82.03 9.92 5.34
CA LEU A 168 -82.90 9.24 4.37
C LEU A 168 -84.03 10.15 3.84
N SER A 169 -84.51 11.10 4.64
CA SER A 169 -85.55 12.05 4.22
C SER A 169 -85.00 13.28 3.48
N ASN A 170 -83.68 13.37 3.27
CA ASN A 170 -83.05 14.55 2.66
C ASN A 170 -83.19 14.54 1.12
N SER A 171 -83.47 15.70 0.52
CA SER A 171 -83.61 15.83 -0.94
C SER A 171 -82.28 15.77 -1.70
N SER A 172 -81.17 16.07 -1.04
CA SER A 172 -79.83 15.98 -1.64
C SER A 172 -79.41 14.52 -1.83
N GLN A 173 -79.05 14.15 -3.07
CA GLN A 173 -78.67 12.77 -3.40
C GLN A 173 -77.46 12.27 -2.59
N TYR A 174 -76.50 13.15 -2.30
CA TYR A 174 -75.32 12.84 -1.50
C TYR A 174 -75.62 12.67 0.01
N HIS A 175 -76.82 12.98 0.47
CA HIS A 175 -77.31 12.62 1.81
C HIS A 175 -78.21 11.38 1.78
N PHE A 176 -79.10 11.32 0.79
CA PHE A 176 -80.07 10.24 0.62
C PHE A 176 -79.41 8.87 0.39
N TYR A 177 -78.52 8.77 -0.60
CA TYR A 177 -77.97 7.47 -1.01
C TYR A 177 -77.03 6.83 0.02
N PRO A 178 -76.16 7.57 0.75
CA PRO A 178 -75.43 7.00 1.88
C PRO A 178 -76.33 6.39 2.95
N ALA A 179 -77.40 7.10 3.34
CA ALA A 179 -78.35 6.61 4.34
C ALA A 179 -79.10 5.37 3.84
N LEU A 180 -79.57 5.40 2.59
CA LEU A 180 -80.23 4.26 1.96
C LEU A 180 -79.31 3.03 1.89
N TYR A 181 -78.04 3.22 1.52
CA TYR A 181 -77.05 2.14 1.43
C TYR A 181 -76.83 1.47 2.79
N LEU A 182 -76.65 2.26 3.85
CA LEU A 182 -76.46 1.75 5.21
C LEU A 182 -77.70 1.00 5.73
N LEU A 183 -78.91 1.53 5.49
CA LEU A 183 -80.15 0.83 5.85
C LEU A 183 -80.31 -0.48 5.10
N ARG A 184 -80.06 -0.47 3.78
CA ARG A 184 -80.09 -1.69 2.96
C ARG A 184 -79.13 -2.74 3.49
N LYS A 185 -77.93 -2.32 3.92
CA LYS A 185 -76.94 -3.24 4.51
C LYS A 185 -77.39 -3.79 5.86
N ASN A 186 -78.03 -2.97 6.70
CA ASN A 186 -78.58 -3.40 7.98
C ASN A 186 -79.78 -4.36 7.84
N PHE A 187 -80.60 -4.21 6.80
CA PHE A 187 -81.77 -5.07 6.56
C PHE A 187 -81.47 -6.32 5.72
N SER A 188 -80.33 -6.38 5.05
CA SER A 188 -79.95 -7.49 4.19
C SER A 188 -79.27 -8.61 4.99
N ASN A 189 -79.87 -9.81 5.01
CA ASN A 189 -79.21 -11.03 5.51
C ASN A 189 -78.08 -11.53 4.59
N ILE A 190 -77.89 -10.91 3.41
CA ILE A 190 -76.85 -11.27 2.44
C ILE A 190 -75.59 -10.44 2.74
N ARG A 191 -74.56 -11.15 3.19
CA ARG A 191 -73.22 -10.66 3.54
C ARG A 191 -72.44 -10.37 2.26
N GLU A 192 -72.65 -9.18 1.69
CA GLU A 192 -72.00 -8.63 0.47
C GLU A 192 -72.35 -9.35 -0.85
N ASN A 193 -72.40 -8.60 -1.95
CA ASN A 193 -72.66 -9.15 -3.28
C ASN A 193 -71.42 -9.91 -3.77
N VAL A 194 -71.57 -11.09 -4.38
CA VAL A 194 -70.47 -11.89 -4.93
C VAL A 194 -69.62 -11.08 -5.91
N SER A 195 -70.24 -10.28 -6.77
CA SER A 195 -69.51 -9.41 -7.72
C SER A 195 -68.73 -8.30 -7.03
N ASP A 196 -69.23 -7.80 -5.89
CA ASP A 196 -68.57 -6.79 -5.06
C ASP A 196 -67.38 -7.38 -4.30
N PHE A 197 -67.48 -8.64 -3.87
CA PHE A 197 -66.36 -9.40 -3.30
C PHE A 197 -65.27 -9.68 -4.32
N GLU A 198 -65.64 -10.14 -5.52
CA GLU A 198 -64.68 -10.40 -6.60
C GLU A 198 -63.94 -9.12 -7.03
N THR A 199 -64.68 -8.02 -7.19
CA THR A 199 -64.12 -6.73 -7.63
C THR A 199 -63.27 -6.04 -6.57
N ASN A 200 -63.67 -6.07 -5.29
CA ASN A 200 -62.97 -5.32 -4.25
C ASN A 200 -61.97 -6.15 -3.43
N ILE A 201 -61.97 -7.49 -3.53
CA ILE A 201 -61.04 -8.37 -2.81
C ILE A 201 -60.21 -9.22 -3.76
N VAL A 202 -60.86 -10.07 -4.56
CA VAL A 202 -60.15 -11.09 -5.33
C VAL A 202 -59.25 -10.44 -6.38
N SER A 203 -59.80 -9.51 -7.16
CA SER A 203 -59.03 -8.81 -8.21
C SER A 203 -57.87 -7.97 -7.63
N PRO A 204 -58.08 -7.10 -6.61
CA PRO A 204 -56.98 -6.37 -5.98
C PRO A 204 -55.93 -7.27 -5.33
N LEU A 205 -56.33 -8.37 -4.69
CA LEU A 205 -55.40 -9.32 -4.07
C LEU A 205 -54.54 -10.04 -5.11
N ASN A 206 -55.16 -10.50 -6.20
CA ASN A 206 -54.46 -11.14 -7.31
C ASN A 206 -53.46 -10.18 -7.98
N ASN A 207 -53.85 -8.91 -8.18
CA ASN A 207 -52.96 -7.89 -8.72
C ASN A 207 -51.79 -7.60 -7.77
N LYS A 208 -52.04 -7.43 -6.46
CA LYS A 208 -50.97 -7.26 -5.46
C LYS A 208 -50.01 -8.45 -5.44
N LEU A 209 -50.52 -9.67 -5.53
CA LEU A 209 -49.68 -10.87 -5.56
C LEU A 209 -48.79 -10.90 -6.81
N LYS A 210 -49.34 -10.55 -7.97
CA LYS A 210 -48.60 -10.44 -9.24
C LYS A 210 -47.52 -9.35 -9.18
N GLU A 211 -47.84 -8.20 -8.61
CA GLU A 211 -46.88 -7.11 -8.39
C GLU A 211 -45.74 -7.54 -7.46
N ILE A 212 -46.04 -8.21 -6.34
CA ILE A 212 -45.01 -8.74 -5.42
C ILE A 212 -44.12 -9.76 -6.14
N SER A 213 -44.68 -10.65 -6.95
CA SER A 213 -43.91 -11.63 -7.72
C SER A 213 -42.96 -10.93 -8.70
N ASN A 214 -43.45 -9.96 -9.46
CA ASN A 214 -42.64 -9.22 -10.43
C ASN A 214 -41.53 -8.40 -9.76
N ASP A 215 -41.85 -7.70 -8.65
CA ASP A 215 -40.88 -6.92 -7.86
C ASP A 215 -39.81 -7.83 -7.26
N SER A 216 -40.20 -9.01 -6.78
CA SER A 216 -39.26 -10.03 -6.29
C SER A 216 -38.29 -10.51 -7.38
N ASP A 217 -38.81 -10.79 -8.58
CA ASP A 217 -37.99 -11.22 -9.72
C ASP A 217 -37.02 -10.13 -10.19
N GLU A 218 -37.48 -8.88 -10.25
CA GLU A 218 -36.65 -7.71 -10.57
C GLU A 218 -35.54 -7.53 -9.54
N GLN A 219 -35.88 -7.55 -8.24
CA GLN A 219 -34.91 -7.43 -7.17
C GLN A 219 -33.88 -8.56 -7.16
N PHE A 220 -34.30 -9.78 -7.48
CA PHE A 220 -33.38 -10.92 -7.59
C PHE A 220 -32.36 -10.69 -8.71
N ARG A 221 -32.82 -10.20 -9.88
CA ARG A 221 -31.94 -9.86 -11.01
C ARG A 221 -30.97 -8.74 -10.67
N GLU A 222 -31.44 -7.66 -10.04
CA GLU A 222 -30.59 -6.53 -9.63
C GLU A 222 -29.51 -6.96 -8.63
N ILE A 223 -29.88 -7.74 -7.60
CA ILE A 223 -28.92 -8.25 -6.61
C ILE A 223 -27.87 -9.14 -7.29
N THR A 224 -28.32 -10.03 -8.18
CA THR A 224 -27.41 -10.94 -8.90
C THR A 224 -26.43 -10.15 -9.77
N ALA A 225 -26.91 -9.20 -10.56
CA ALA A 225 -26.06 -8.36 -11.42
C ALA A 225 -25.08 -7.50 -10.60
N PHE A 226 -25.52 -6.95 -9.46
CA PHE A 226 -24.64 -6.20 -8.56
C PHE A 226 -23.57 -7.10 -7.95
N ALA A 227 -23.94 -8.30 -7.48
CA ALA A 227 -23.00 -9.26 -6.91
C ALA A 227 -21.96 -9.72 -7.94
N GLU A 228 -22.38 -10.02 -9.17
CA GLU A 228 -21.49 -10.37 -10.28
C GLU A 228 -20.53 -9.22 -10.63
N THR A 229 -21.05 -7.99 -10.73
CA THR A 229 -20.24 -6.80 -11.02
C THR A 229 -19.17 -6.60 -9.95
N LYS A 230 -19.56 -6.65 -8.67
CA LYS A 230 -18.62 -6.48 -7.56
C LYS A 230 -17.62 -7.64 -7.46
N HIS A 231 -18.05 -8.86 -7.74
CA HIS A 231 -17.14 -10.00 -7.82
C HIS A 231 -16.08 -9.79 -8.90
N ASN A 232 -16.47 -9.36 -10.10
CA ASN A 232 -15.54 -9.08 -11.20
C ASN A 232 -14.57 -7.93 -10.87
N GLU A 233 -15.06 -6.84 -10.26
CA GLU A 233 -14.21 -5.72 -9.80
C GLU A 233 -13.17 -6.19 -8.77
N ILE A 234 -13.59 -6.98 -7.77
CA ILE A 234 -12.70 -7.53 -6.74
C ILE A 234 -11.68 -8.49 -7.38
N GLN A 235 -12.13 -9.35 -8.29
CA GLN A 235 -11.26 -10.29 -8.99
C GLN A 235 -10.19 -9.55 -9.79
N GLN A 236 -10.57 -8.50 -10.54
CA GLN A 236 -9.61 -7.70 -11.29
C GLN A 236 -8.59 -6.99 -10.39
N GLN A 237 -9.03 -6.44 -9.25
CA GLN A 237 -8.12 -5.83 -8.27
C GLN A 237 -7.17 -6.87 -7.66
N PHE A 238 -7.68 -8.07 -7.37
CA PHE A 238 -6.88 -9.17 -6.85
C PHE A 238 -5.83 -9.61 -7.87
N ASP A 239 -6.22 -9.83 -9.12
CA ASP A 239 -5.31 -10.24 -10.20
C ASP A 239 -4.20 -9.18 -10.42
N ASN A 240 -4.55 -7.90 -10.40
CA ASN A 240 -3.56 -6.81 -10.46
C ASN A 240 -2.59 -6.85 -9.27
N LYS A 241 -3.09 -7.11 -8.06
CA LYS A 241 -2.24 -7.23 -6.85
C LYS A 241 -1.35 -8.47 -6.89
N VAL A 242 -1.79 -9.56 -7.50
CA VAL A 242 -0.95 -10.74 -7.73
C VAL A 242 0.22 -10.39 -8.66
N ILE A 243 -0.03 -9.68 -9.77
CA ILE A 243 1.03 -9.23 -10.68
C ILE A 243 2.02 -8.31 -9.95
N GLU A 244 1.54 -7.32 -9.19
CA GLU A 244 2.41 -6.44 -8.39
C GLU A 244 3.28 -7.23 -7.39
N LEU A 245 2.72 -8.26 -6.75
CA LEU A 245 3.46 -9.11 -5.81
C LEU A 245 4.51 -9.98 -6.51
N GLU A 246 4.20 -10.51 -7.70
CA GLU A 246 5.18 -11.27 -8.50
C GLU A 246 6.35 -10.38 -8.93
N GLU A 247 6.08 -9.15 -9.37
CA GLU A 247 7.11 -8.17 -9.70
C GLU A 247 7.95 -7.78 -8.49
N PHE A 248 7.30 -7.55 -7.34
CA PHE A 248 7.99 -7.27 -6.08
C PHE A 248 8.88 -8.44 -5.64
N GLN A 249 8.39 -9.67 -5.71
CA GLN A 249 9.15 -10.88 -5.38
C GLN A 249 10.37 -11.01 -6.29
N LYS A 250 10.22 -10.77 -7.60
CA LYS A 250 11.33 -10.77 -8.56
C LYS A 250 12.36 -9.70 -8.22
N SER A 251 11.92 -8.50 -7.85
CA SER A 251 12.79 -7.39 -7.42
C SER A 251 13.59 -7.76 -6.17
N ILE A 252 12.95 -8.34 -5.15
CA ILE A 252 13.61 -8.81 -3.93
C ILE A 252 14.62 -9.91 -4.22
N ASN A 253 14.26 -10.90 -5.05
CA ASN A 253 15.18 -11.98 -5.43
C ASN A 253 16.41 -11.43 -6.17
N ASN A 254 16.22 -10.49 -7.10
CA ASN A 254 17.32 -9.84 -7.81
C ASN A 254 18.20 -9.02 -6.87
N TRP A 255 17.60 -8.25 -5.95
CA TRP A 255 18.32 -7.47 -4.95
C TRP A 255 19.11 -8.38 -4.01
N GLN A 256 18.52 -9.49 -3.55
CA GLN A 256 19.19 -10.47 -2.70
C GLN A 256 20.39 -11.08 -3.42
N LYS A 257 20.23 -11.44 -4.70
CA LYS A 257 21.32 -11.98 -5.51
C LYS A 257 22.45 -10.95 -5.69
N ASP A 258 22.11 -9.71 -6.07
CA ASP A 258 23.08 -8.61 -6.20
C ASP A 258 23.86 -8.37 -4.89
N LYS A 259 23.16 -8.39 -3.75
CA LYS A 259 23.78 -8.18 -2.43
C LYS A 259 24.66 -9.35 -2.02
N GLN A 260 24.27 -10.58 -2.33
CA GLN A 260 25.10 -11.75 -2.10
C GLN A 260 26.37 -11.69 -2.94
N ASP A 261 26.24 -11.45 -4.25
CA ASP A 261 27.37 -11.38 -5.18
C ASP A 261 28.33 -10.23 -4.78
N THR A 262 27.82 -9.08 -4.34
CA THR A 262 28.66 -7.97 -3.86
C THR A 262 29.33 -8.26 -2.52
N LEU A 263 28.66 -8.94 -1.58
CA LEU A 263 29.26 -9.35 -0.32
C LEU A 263 30.36 -10.40 -0.52
N ASP A 264 30.13 -11.38 -1.38
CA ASP A 264 31.11 -12.43 -1.70
C ASP A 264 32.37 -11.81 -2.36
N ASN A 265 32.18 -10.91 -3.32
CA ASN A 265 33.28 -10.16 -3.95
C ASN A 265 34.03 -9.28 -2.94
N LEU A 266 33.32 -8.63 -2.01
CA LEU A 266 33.93 -7.81 -0.96
C LEU A 266 34.74 -8.67 0.01
N GLU A 267 34.21 -9.84 0.41
CA GLU A 267 34.89 -10.79 1.27
C GLU A 267 36.18 -11.32 0.61
N GLU A 268 36.11 -11.70 -0.66
CA GLU A 268 37.29 -12.13 -1.43
C GLU A 268 38.33 -11.01 -1.55
N THR A 269 37.89 -9.79 -1.89
CA THR A 269 38.77 -8.62 -1.96
C THR A 269 39.45 -8.34 -0.62
N TYR A 270 38.70 -8.43 0.48
CA TYR A 270 39.22 -8.18 1.82
C TYR A 270 40.19 -9.28 2.28
N LYS A 271 39.89 -10.56 2.00
CA LYS A 271 40.81 -11.68 2.23
C LYS A 271 42.12 -11.51 1.46
N ASN A 272 42.04 -11.14 0.18
CA ASN A 272 43.21 -10.88 -0.66
C ASN A 272 44.03 -9.71 -0.11
N LYS A 273 43.38 -8.59 0.27
CA LYS A 273 44.06 -7.45 0.89
C LYS A 273 44.78 -7.85 2.18
N LEU A 274 44.10 -8.51 3.12
CA LEU A 274 44.67 -8.90 4.41
C LEU A 274 45.86 -9.84 4.25
N SER A 275 45.82 -10.76 3.27
CA SER A 275 46.92 -11.69 3.01
C SER A 275 48.19 -11.02 2.47
N LEU A 276 48.07 -9.86 1.81
CA LEU A 276 49.19 -9.18 1.13
C LEU A 276 49.67 -7.90 1.85
N GLU A 277 48.87 -7.33 2.75
CA GLU A 277 49.22 -6.14 3.54
C GLU A 277 50.26 -6.45 4.63
N ALA A 278 50.12 -7.59 5.32
CA ALA A 278 51.06 -8.01 6.35
C ALA A 278 52.50 -8.27 5.81
N PRO A 279 52.70 -8.93 4.65
CA PRO A 279 54.02 -9.02 4.02
C PRO A 279 54.61 -7.67 3.62
N GLU A 280 53.84 -6.76 3.02
CA GLU A 280 54.34 -5.43 2.62
C GLU A 280 54.85 -4.64 3.82
N GLN A 281 54.08 -4.62 4.91
CA GLN A 281 54.47 -3.94 6.14
C GLN A 281 55.76 -4.54 6.71
N LEU A 282 55.85 -5.87 6.78
CA LEU A 282 57.04 -6.57 7.26
C LEU A 282 58.30 -6.26 6.43
N TRP A 283 58.18 -6.19 5.10
CA TRP A 283 59.32 -5.87 4.23
C TRP A 283 59.76 -4.41 4.36
N ASN A 284 58.81 -3.48 4.50
CA ASN A 284 59.11 -2.06 4.74
C ASN A 284 59.80 -1.86 6.10
N GLU A 285 59.31 -2.51 7.16
CA GLU A 285 59.92 -2.46 8.49
C GLU A 285 61.37 -2.99 8.47
N ARG A 286 61.61 -4.14 7.82
CA ARG A 286 62.97 -4.68 7.66
C ARG A 286 63.87 -3.79 6.82
N ALA A 287 63.38 -3.23 5.72
CA ALA A 287 64.14 -2.31 4.88
C ALA A 287 64.57 -1.06 5.68
N GLU A 288 63.69 -0.52 6.52
CA GLU A 288 63.99 0.62 7.37
C GLU A 288 65.02 0.27 8.46
N GLU A 289 64.90 -0.91 9.07
CA GLU A 289 65.86 -1.38 10.08
C GLU A 289 67.27 -1.54 9.50
N TYR A 290 67.42 -2.21 8.36
CA TYR A 290 68.73 -2.37 7.69
C TYR A 290 69.27 -1.04 7.17
N ARG A 291 68.42 -0.10 6.75
CA ARG A 291 68.86 1.26 6.39
C ARG A 291 69.41 2.02 7.60
N LYS A 292 68.78 1.89 8.76
CA LYS A 292 69.28 2.47 10.02
C LYS A 292 70.62 1.83 10.41
N ARG A 293 70.73 0.50 10.33
CA ARG A 293 71.99 -0.22 10.58
C ARG A 293 73.08 0.19 9.60
N ALA A 294 72.78 0.29 8.30
CA ALA A 294 73.73 0.75 7.28
C ALA A 294 74.24 2.16 7.62
N ARG A 295 73.35 3.09 7.99
CA ARG A 295 73.74 4.44 8.40
C ARG A 295 74.65 4.44 9.63
N ASN A 296 74.34 3.61 10.64
CA ASN A 296 75.17 3.47 11.83
C ASN A 296 76.55 2.89 11.50
N TRP A 297 76.62 1.87 10.63
CA TRP A 297 77.88 1.30 10.17
C TRP A 297 78.69 2.26 9.29
N THR A 298 78.05 3.09 8.47
CA THR A 298 78.72 4.16 7.71
C THR A 298 79.32 5.19 8.65
N LEU A 299 78.59 5.59 9.69
CA LEU A 299 79.08 6.50 10.71
C LEU A 299 80.24 5.88 11.50
N ALA A 300 80.13 4.61 11.87
CA ALA A 300 81.22 3.86 12.49
C ALA A 300 82.46 3.79 11.58
N LEU A 301 82.28 3.58 10.27
CA LEU A 301 83.37 3.59 9.30
C LEU A 301 84.08 4.95 9.24
N VAL A 302 83.33 6.05 9.23
CA VAL A 302 83.91 7.42 9.25
C VAL A 302 84.72 7.64 10.52
N ILE A 303 84.18 7.27 11.69
CA ILE A 303 84.89 7.37 12.96
C ILE A 303 86.17 6.51 12.95
N THR A 304 86.08 5.27 12.46
CA THR A 304 87.23 4.36 12.34
C THR A 304 88.30 4.95 11.43
N VAL A 305 87.95 5.54 10.29
CA VAL A 305 88.92 6.18 9.39
C VAL A 305 89.62 7.36 10.08
N ILE A 306 88.88 8.21 10.79
CA ILE A 306 89.46 9.33 11.55
C ILE A 306 90.41 8.81 12.65
N ALA A 307 90.01 7.77 13.39
CA ALA A 307 90.83 7.13 14.41
C ALA A 307 92.11 6.51 13.82
N LEU A 308 92.00 5.84 12.66
CA LEU A 308 93.14 5.26 11.95
C LEU A 308 94.12 6.33 11.48
N ILE A 309 93.65 7.48 10.99
CA ILE A 309 94.50 8.63 10.61
C ILE A 309 95.24 9.17 11.84
N TRP A 310 94.54 9.30 12.98
CA TRP A 310 95.16 9.75 14.22
C TRP A 310 96.22 8.74 14.71
N ILE A 311 95.88 7.45 14.79
CA ILE A 311 96.82 6.38 15.18
C ILE A 311 98.03 6.37 14.24
N SER A 312 97.82 6.53 12.94
CA SER A 312 98.93 6.62 11.96
C SER A 312 99.83 7.83 12.22
N LYS A 313 99.27 9.00 12.52
CA LYS A 313 100.04 10.20 12.93
C LYS A 313 100.86 9.93 14.19
N GLN A 314 100.28 9.28 15.20
CA GLN A 314 101.00 8.94 16.44
C GLN A 314 102.09 7.90 16.21
N LEU A 315 101.82 6.88 15.39
CA LEU A 315 102.79 5.85 15.03
C LEU A 315 103.99 6.45 14.31
N VAL A 316 103.78 7.39 13.38
CA VAL A 316 104.87 8.14 12.73
C VAL A 316 105.67 8.96 13.75
N LEU A 317 105.01 9.64 14.70
CA LEU A 317 105.69 10.39 15.77
C LEU A 317 106.50 9.48 16.71
N VAL A 318 105.95 8.33 17.08
CA VAL A 318 106.63 7.35 17.94
C VAL A 318 107.83 6.76 17.23
N ILE A 319 107.71 6.35 15.97
CA ILE A 319 108.84 5.84 15.17
C ILE A 319 109.89 6.93 14.98
N HIS A 320 109.50 8.18 14.69
CA HIS A 320 110.45 9.28 14.55
C HIS A 320 111.21 9.56 15.86
N LYS A 321 110.53 9.53 17.02
CA LYS A 321 111.18 9.60 18.33
C LYS A 321 112.05 8.38 18.65
N TYR A 322 111.64 7.19 18.22
CA TYR A 322 112.39 5.95 18.42
C TYR A 322 113.69 5.96 17.60
N SER A 323 113.60 6.40 16.33
CA SER A 323 114.72 6.62 15.40
C SER A 323 115.71 7.68 15.92
N LEU A 324 115.23 8.77 16.54
CA LEU A 324 116.09 9.83 17.07
C LEU A 324 116.81 9.47 18.37
N ASN A 325 116.34 8.46 19.12
CA ASN A 325 116.67 8.35 20.55
C ASN A 325 117.27 7.01 20.99
N ILE A 326 117.79 6.16 20.11
CA ILE A 326 118.86 5.17 20.38
C ILE A 326 119.32 4.52 19.07
N ILE A 327 120.59 4.73 18.73
CA ILE A 327 121.38 3.81 17.90
C ILE A 327 121.70 2.61 18.80
N LYS A 328 121.02 1.48 18.59
CA LYS A 328 121.52 0.13 18.89
C LYS A 328 120.59 -0.96 18.35
N GLU A 329 121.09 -1.62 17.31
CA GLU A 329 121.02 -3.07 17.07
C GLU A 329 119.75 -3.81 17.54
N ILE A 330 118.75 -3.89 16.68
CA ILE A 330 117.89 -5.07 16.54
C ILE A 330 117.89 -5.46 15.04
N PRO A 331 118.73 -6.43 14.60
CA PRO A 331 119.08 -6.59 13.19
C PRO A 331 118.12 -7.50 12.39
N PHE A 332 116.83 -7.56 12.73
CA PHE A 332 115.91 -8.48 12.02
C PHE A 332 114.56 -7.91 11.56
N ILE A 333 114.24 -6.64 11.85
CA ILE A 333 113.03 -6.02 11.31
C ILE A 333 113.34 -4.57 10.91
N SER A 334 113.21 -4.25 9.62
CA SER A 334 113.39 -2.87 9.14
C SER A 334 112.21 -2.00 9.61
N GLU A 335 112.47 -0.76 10.00
CA GLU A 335 111.45 0.21 10.40
C GLU A 335 110.34 0.36 9.34
N SER A 336 110.72 0.27 8.05
CA SER A 336 109.79 0.29 6.91
C SER A 336 108.88 -0.93 6.84
N PHE A 337 109.34 -2.11 7.27
CA PHE A 337 108.54 -3.35 7.21
C PHE A 337 107.38 -3.32 8.21
N ILE A 338 107.61 -2.82 9.44
CA ILE A 338 106.56 -2.66 10.46
C ILE A 338 105.50 -1.67 9.96
N PHE A 339 105.93 -0.55 9.38
CA PHE A 339 105.02 0.46 8.83
C PHE A 339 104.13 -0.11 7.72
N ILE A 340 104.71 -0.83 6.75
CA ILE A 340 103.98 -1.45 5.64
C ILE A 340 103.00 -2.52 6.13
N SER A 341 103.39 -3.32 7.13
CA SER A 341 102.52 -4.34 7.72
C SER A 341 101.29 -3.72 8.41
N VAL A 342 101.50 -2.68 9.23
CA VAL A 342 100.41 -1.97 9.93
C VAL A 342 99.46 -1.26 8.95
N VAL A 343 99.99 -0.59 7.92
CA VAL A 343 99.18 0.07 6.90
C VAL A 343 98.35 -0.96 6.11
N SER A 344 98.94 -2.11 5.77
CA SER A 344 98.23 -3.20 5.09
C SER A 344 97.09 -3.75 5.95
N PHE A 345 97.30 -3.88 7.26
CA PHE A 345 96.27 -4.30 8.22
C PHE A 345 95.13 -3.27 8.34
N PHE A 346 95.45 -1.97 8.35
CA PHE A 346 94.43 -0.90 8.35
C PHE A 346 93.58 -0.90 7.09
N ILE A 347 94.20 -1.06 5.91
CA ILE A 347 93.49 -1.19 4.64
C ILE A 347 92.55 -2.41 4.68
N TYR A 348 92.98 -3.51 5.28
CA TYR A 348 92.15 -4.70 5.45
C TYR A 348 90.93 -4.44 6.35
N ILE A 349 91.09 -3.76 7.49
CA ILE A 349 89.96 -3.38 8.37
C ILE A 349 88.94 -2.50 7.64
N VAL A 350 89.42 -1.47 6.93
CA VAL A 350 88.55 -0.58 6.15
C VAL A 350 87.80 -1.37 5.07
N ARG A 351 88.49 -2.28 4.37
CA ARG A 351 87.88 -3.15 3.36
C ARG A 351 86.77 -4.02 3.93
N VAL A 352 86.95 -4.57 5.13
CA VAL A 352 85.92 -5.38 5.82
C VAL A 352 84.73 -4.51 6.22
N MET A 353 84.95 -3.32 6.79
CA MET A 353 83.85 -2.40 7.13
C MET A 353 83.07 -1.93 5.91
N ILE A 354 83.74 -1.63 4.79
CA ILE A 354 83.08 -1.27 3.51
C ILE A 354 82.17 -2.43 3.06
N LYS A 355 82.64 -3.68 3.14
CA LYS A 355 81.81 -4.84 2.80
C LYS A 355 80.58 -4.98 3.70
N ILE A 356 80.70 -4.71 5.00
CA ILE A 356 79.57 -4.75 5.95
C ILE A 356 78.55 -3.63 5.63
N VAL A 357 79.03 -2.41 5.36
CA VAL A 357 78.17 -1.28 4.96
C VAL A 357 77.43 -1.59 3.66
N MET A 358 78.16 -2.04 2.63
CA MET A 358 77.56 -2.42 1.34
C MET A 358 76.54 -3.54 1.50
N SER A 359 76.82 -4.54 2.32
CA SER A 359 75.86 -5.63 2.59
C SER A 359 74.57 -5.11 3.21
N ASN A 360 74.63 -4.26 4.23
CA ASN A 360 73.43 -3.70 4.85
C ASN A 360 72.65 -2.78 3.89
N HIS A 361 73.34 -2.05 3.01
CA HIS A 361 72.69 -1.23 1.99
C HIS A 361 71.99 -2.08 0.94
N HIS A 362 72.63 -3.16 0.49
CA HIS A 362 72.06 -4.14 -0.44
C HIS A 362 70.79 -4.79 0.13
N LEU A 363 70.88 -5.31 1.36
CA LEU A 363 69.74 -5.86 2.11
C LEU A 363 68.57 -4.86 2.19
N ALA A 364 68.85 -3.60 2.53
CA ALA A 364 67.82 -2.56 2.60
C ALA A 364 67.19 -2.26 1.22
N ALA A 365 67.98 -2.25 0.15
CA ALA A 365 67.49 -2.04 -1.21
C ALA A 365 66.64 -3.22 -1.70
N GLU A 366 67.06 -4.46 -1.43
CA GLU A 366 66.31 -5.66 -1.81
C GLU A 366 64.99 -5.79 -1.05
N TYR A 367 64.97 -5.57 0.27
CA TYR A 367 63.71 -5.59 1.03
C TYR A 367 62.75 -4.49 0.58
N LYS A 368 63.27 -3.33 0.18
CA LYS A 368 62.46 -2.27 -0.43
C LYS A 368 61.91 -2.67 -1.80
N GLN A 369 62.70 -3.33 -2.64
CA GLN A 369 62.24 -3.85 -3.92
C GLN A 369 61.13 -4.90 -3.72
N LYS A 370 61.28 -5.79 -2.73
CA LYS A 370 60.23 -6.76 -2.35
C LYS A 370 58.96 -6.09 -1.85
N ALA A 371 59.05 -5.01 -1.06
CA ALA A 371 57.89 -4.23 -0.64
C ALA A 371 57.17 -3.56 -1.83
N VAL A 372 57.93 -2.96 -2.76
CA VAL A 372 57.38 -2.35 -3.98
C VAL A 372 56.72 -3.39 -4.88
N LEU A 373 57.33 -4.56 -5.05
CA LEU A 373 56.75 -5.67 -5.82
C LEU A 373 55.46 -6.19 -5.17
N THR A 374 55.42 -6.28 -3.83
CA THR A 374 54.21 -6.66 -3.08
C THR A 374 53.09 -5.65 -3.33
N ARG A 375 53.40 -4.35 -3.26
CA ARG A 375 52.44 -3.27 -3.52
C ARG A 375 51.97 -3.22 -4.98
N PHE A 376 52.87 -3.49 -5.92
CA PHE A 376 52.54 -3.61 -7.34
C PHE A 376 51.58 -4.78 -7.57
N TYR A 377 51.84 -5.94 -6.98
CA TYR A 377 50.94 -7.09 -7.02
C TYR A 377 49.57 -6.78 -6.40
N GLN A 378 49.53 -6.15 -5.22
CA GLN A 378 48.28 -5.66 -4.62
C GLN A 378 47.50 -4.74 -5.58
N SER A 379 48.19 -3.83 -6.28
CA SER A 379 47.54 -2.91 -7.23
C SER A 379 46.98 -3.61 -8.46
N LEU A 380 47.64 -4.66 -8.96
CA LEU A 380 47.14 -5.47 -10.08
C LEU A 380 45.91 -6.30 -9.68
N THR A 381 45.94 -6.92 -8.49
CA THR A 381 44.78 -7.64 -7.94
C THR A 381 43.60 -6.69 -7.70
N TYR A 382 43.86 -5.49 -7.19
CA TYR A 382 42.83 -4.46 -6.98
C TYR A 382 42.22 -3.93 -8.28
N ALA A 383 43.01 -3.88 -9.36
CA ALA A 383 42.54 -3.46 -10.68
C ALA A 383 41.71 -4.55 -11.41
N GLY A 384 41.46 -5.71 -10.77
CA GLY A 384 40.68 -6.81 -11.34
C GLY A 384 41.37 -7.50 -12.53
N THR A 385 42.70 -7.38 -12.63
CA THR A 385 43.46 -8.09 -13.67
C THR A 385 43.61 -9.55 -13.24
N ASP A 386 43.14 -10.49 -14.07
CA ASP A 386 43.26 -11.92 -13.81
C ASP A 386 44.73 -12.33 -14.02
N ILE A 387 45.47 -12.45 -12.91
CA ILE A 387 46.88 -12.85 -12.93
C ILE A 387 46.92 -14.38 -12.97
N ASP A 388 47.42 -14.91 -14.08
CA ASP A 388 47.51 -16.34 -14.30
C ASP A 388 48.26 -17.06 -13.16
N ARG A 389 47.93 -18.33 -12.94
CA ARG A 389 48.50 -19.12 -11.85
C ARG A 389 50.02 -19.23 -11.96
N GLU A 390 50.57 -19.26 -13.16
CA GLU A 390 52.02 -19.29 -13.39
C GLU A 390 52.67 -17.94 -13.01
N GLU A 391 52.06 -16.81 -13.40
CA GLU A 391 52.52 -15.47 -13.04
C GLU A 391 52.48 -15.24 -11.52
N ARG A 392 51.43 -15.71 -10.85
CA ARG A 392 51.28 -15.66 -9.39
C ARG A 392 52.41 -16.43 -8.68
N LEU A 393 52.76 -17.61 -9.18
CA LEU A 393 53.86 -18.42 -8.62
C LEU A 393 55.21 -17.72 -8.78
N ILE A 394 55.47 -17.09 -9.93
CA ILE A 394 56.70 -16.33 -10.19
C ILE A 394 56.82 -15.16 -9.20
N ILE A 395 55.74 -14.41 -8.98
CA ILE A 395 55.73 -13.24 -8.08
C ILE A 395 55.94 -13.67 -6.62
N ILE A 396 55.21 -14.69 -6.14
CA ILE A 396 55.37 -15.23 -4.78
C ILE A 396 56.82 -15.69 -4.57
N ASN A 397 57.39 -16.41 -5.52
CA ASN A 397 58.77 -16.87 -5.40
C ASN A 397 59.78 -15.71 -5.39
N SER A 398 59.60 -14.69 -6.23
CA SER A 398 60.44 -13.48 -6.22
C SER A 398 60.38 -12.74 -4.88
N LEU A 399 59.21 -12.73 -4.22
CA LEU A 399 59.03 -12.13 -2.90
C LEU A 399 59.69 -12.94 -1.77
N PHE A 400 59.62 -14.27 -1.81
CA PHE A 400 60.12 -15.15 -0.74
C PHE A 400 61.51 -15.76 -0.99
N SER A 401 62.14 -15.48 -2.13
CA SER A 401 63.51 -15.92 -2.43
C SER A 401 64.53 -15.47 -1.40
N ARG A 402 65.62 -16.22 -1.25
CA ARG A 402 66.72 -15.85 -0.33
C ARG A 402 67.39 -14.56 -0.81
N VAL A 403 67.80 -13.75 0.14
CA VAL A 403 68.45 -12.45 -0.09
C VAL A 403 69.97 -12.66 -0.03
N ASP A 404 70.65 -12.31 -1.10
CA ASP A 404 72.11 -12.34 -1.15
C ASP A 404 72.66 -11.19 -0.31
N THR A 405 73.24 -11.53 0.83
CA THR A 405 74.07 -10.59 1.57
C THR A 405 75.39 -10.53 0.82
N GLY A 406 75.88 -9.37 0.37
CA GLY A 406 77.16 -9.27 -0.39
C GLY A 406 78.41 -9.86 0.30
N LEU A 407 78.25 -10.46 1.49
CA LEU A 407 79.20 -11.22 2.29
C LEU A 407 79.08 -12.76 2.13
N ILE A 408 77.89 -13.28 1.83
CA ILE A 408 77.59 -14.71 1.62
C ILE A 408 76.85 -14.80 0.28
N LYS A 409 77.51 -15.33 -0.75
CA LYS A 409 76.83 -15.68 -2.00
C LYS A 409 76.05 -16.96 -1.77
N THR A 410 74.75 -16.93 -2.05
CA THR A 410 73.96 -18.16 -2.14
C THR A 410 73.87 -18.59 -3.59
N ASP A 411 74.25 -19.83 -3.90
CA ASP A 411 74.10 -20.37 -5.25
C ASP A 411 72.59 -20.60 -5.52
N ASN A 412 71.98 -19.70 -6.30
CA ASN A 412 70.55 -19.72 -6.65
C ASN A 412 70.13 -20.88 -7.59
N SER A 413 71.00 -21.86 -7.85
CA SER A 413 70.75 -22.95 -8.80
C SER A 413 69.69 -23.94 -8.31
N ASN A 414 69.70 -24.29 -7.02
CA ASN A 414 68.77 -25.30 -6.47
C ASN A 414 67.32 -24.79 -6.36
N ASP A 415 67.13 -23.50 -6.10
CA ASP A 415 65.79 -22.91 -6.02
C ASP A 415 65.15 -22.82 -7.42
N SER A 416 65.97 -22.62 -8.47
CA SER A 416 65.54 -22.61 -9.88
C SER A 416 65.08 -23.99 -10.39
N GLU A 417 65.74 -25.07 -9.97
CA GLU A 417 65.32 -26.45 -10.31
C GLU A 417 64.03 -26.87 -9.60
N ALA A 418 63.84 -26.46 -8.34
CA ALA A 418 62.59 -26.70 -7.62
C ALA A 418 61.38 -26.01 -8.30
N ILE A 419 61.60 -24.83 -8.89
CA ILE A 419 60.59 -24.06 -9.65
C ILE A 419 60.23 -24.77 -10.95
N LEU A 420 61.22 -25.23 -11.72
CA LEU A 420 60.97 -26.00 -12.95
C LEU A 420 60.23 -27.32 -12.66
N ALA A 421 60.51 -27.96 -11.52
CA ALA A 421 59.82 -29.18 -11.09
C ALA A 421 58.36 -28.93 -10.68
N VAL A 422 58.03 -27.79 -10.07
CA VAL A 422 56.64 -27.44 -9.69
C VAL A 422 55.83 -26.94 -10.89
N LEU A 423 56.43 -26.14 -11.77
CA LEU A 423 55.78 -25.67 -13.02
C LEU A 423 55.52 -26.85 -13.98
N SER A 424 56.50 -27.72 -14.20
CA SER A 424 56.33 -28.91 -15.07
C SER A 424 55.31 -29.93 -14.56
N LYS A 425 55.05 -29.97 -13.25
CA LYS A 425 54.07 -30.89 -12.64
C LYS A 425 52.62 -30.38 -12.76
N ASN A 426 52.40 -29.07 -12.95
CA ASN A 426 51.07 -28.47 -13.13
C ASN A 426 50.70 -28.25 -14.61
N LEU A 427 51.62 -28.46 -15.54
CA LEU A 427 51.43 -28.38 -17.01
C LEU A 427 50.76 -29.64 -17.61
N LYS A 428 50.02 -30.43 -16.82
CA LYS A 428 49.43 -31.71 -17.25
C LYS A 428 47.93 -31.77 -17.06
#